data_AF-A0A534ZK54-F1
#
_entry.id   AF-A0A534ZK54-F1
#
_cell.length_a   1.000
_cell.length_b   1.000
_cell.length_c   1.000
_cell.angle_alpha   90.00
_cell.angle_beta   90.00
_cell.angle_gamma   90.00
#
_symmetry.space_group_name_H-M   'P 1'
#
loop_
_entity.id
_entity.type
_entity.pdbx_description
1 polymer ?
#
loop_
_entity_poly.entity_id
_entity_poly.type
_entity_poly.pdbx_seq_one_letter_code
_entity_poly.pdbx_strand_id
1 'polypeptide(L)' 'MTLLPTRRRLRGGRVGMTEVRVRVVNLADTSRFAEVDMVVDSGAIYSVVPAGVLRRIGVEPQETQVFGLANGESVRR' A
#
# COMPACT_ATOMS: atom_id res chain seq x y z
N MET A 1 1.83 -44.71 3.17
CA MET A 1 2.28 -44.26 1.84
C MET A 1 2.23 -42.74 1.84
N THR A 2 3.39 -42.12 2.04
CA THR A 2 3.56 -40.68 2.28
C THR A 2 3.58 -39.93 0.95
N LEU A 3 2.77 -38.87 0.83
CA LEU A 3 2.86 -37.92 -0.28
C LEU A 3 3.23 -36.53 0.26
N LEU A 4 4.51 -36.21 0.15
CA LEU A 4 5.03 -34.85 -0.01
C LEU A 4 6.21 -34.97 -1.00
N PRO A 5 6.61 -33.93 -1.75
CA PRO A 5 6.05 -32.58 -1.85
C PRO A 5 5.93 -32.10 -3.32
N THR A 6 5.35 -30.93 -3.55
CA THR A 6 5.88 -30.03 -4.59
C THR A 6 5.55 -28.59 -4.22
N ARG A 7 6.40 -27.99 -3.37
CA ARG A 7 6.54 -26.53 -3.40
C ARG A 7 7.16 -26.19 -4.75
N ARG A 8 6.30 -25.85 -5.72
CA ARG A 8 6.72 -25.18 -6.94
C ARG A 8 7.29 -23.82 -6.52
N ARG A 9 8.60 -23.75 -6.31
CA ARG A 9 9.33 -22.47 -6.33
C ARG A 9 9.02 -21.86 -7.69
N LEU A 10 8.18 -20.84 -7.72
CA LEU A 10 8.06 -19.98 -8.89
C LEU A 10 9.48 -19.48 -9.16
N ARG A 11 10.05 -19.87 -10.30
CA ARG A 11 11.31 -19.29 -10.81
C ARG A 11 11.12 -17.78 -10.75
N GLY A 12 12.07 -17.06 -10.15
CA GLY A 12 11.99 -15.62 -9.94
C GLY A 12 11.77 -14.90 -11.27
N GLY A 13 10.52 -14.57 -11.56
CA GLY A 13 10.18 -13.64 -12.61
C GLY A 13 10.63 -12.26 -12.16
N ARG A 14 11.11 -11.45 -13.11
CA ARG A 14 11.31 -10.01 -12.84
C ARG A 14 9.96 -9.43 -12.45
N VAL A 15 9.84 -8.86 -11.26
CA VAL A 15 8.66 -8.09 -10.88
C VAL A 15 8.66 -6.83 -11.73
N GLY A 16 7.60 -6.62 -12.50
CA GLY A 16 7.40 -5.38 -13.25
C GLY A 16 6.93 -4.27 -12.31
N MET A 17 7.36 -3.03 -12.55
CA MET A 17 6.80 -1.87 -11.88
C MET A 17 5.59 -1.40 -12.69
N THR A 18 4.42 -1.34 -12.06
CA THR A 18 3.19 -0.83 -12.67
C THR A 18 2.74 0.37 -11.84
N GLU A 19 2.51 1.49 -12.51
CA GLU A 19 1.96 2.70 -11.90
C GLU A 19 0.56 2.98 -12.45
N VAL A 20 -0.32 3.45 -11.59
CA VAL A 20 -1.68 3.85 -11.93
C VAL A 20 -1.99 5.22 -11.34
N ARG A 21 -2.71 6.06 -12.09
CA ARG A 21 -3.26 7.30 -11.57
C ARG A 21 -4.55 7.00 -10.81
N VAL A 22 -4.60 7.40 -9.54
CA VAL A 22 -5.73 7.14 -8.65
C VAL A 22 -6.27 8.45 -8.09
N ARG A 23 -7.60 8.58 -8.05
CA ARG A 23 -8.27 9.64 -7.30
C ARG A 23 -8.51 9.20 -5.85
N VAL A 24 -7.86 9.88 -4.92
CA VAL A 24 -8.10 9.73 -3.47
C VAL A 24 -9.11 10.78 -3.03
N VAL A 25 -10.23 10.34 -2.44
CA VAL A 25 -11.37 11.21 -2.08
C VAL A 25 -11.56 11.21 -0.57
N ASN A 26 -11.86 12.38 0.00
CA ASN A 26 -12.32 12.46 1.38
C ASN A 26 -13.78 11.99 1.46
N LEU A 27 -14.05 10.91 2.19
CA LEU A 27 -15.41 10.37 2.30
C LEU A 27 -16.37 11.26 3.09
N ALA A 28 -15.87 12.15 3.94
CA ALA A 28 -16.69 13.13 4.66
C ALA A 28 -17.10 14.33 3.78
N ASP A 29 -16.34 14.61 2.71
CA ASP A 29 -16.61 15.67 1.74
C ASP A 29 -16.02 15.29 0.38
N THR A 30 -16.85 14.71 -0.49
CA THR A 30 -16.41 14.14 -1.78
C THR A 30 -15.99 15.20 -2.80
N SER A 31 -16.23 16.48 -2.53
CA SER A 31 -15.68 17.57 -3.35
C SER A 31 -14.17 17.73 -3.17
N ARG A 32 -13.61 17.20 -2.07
CA ARG A 32 -12.19 17.26 -1.73
C ARG A 32 -11.50 15.98 -2.16
N PHE A 33 -10.67 16.08 -3.20
CA PHE A 33 -9.94 14.94 -3.76
C PHE A 33 -8.54 15.34 -4.22
N ALA A 34 -7.69 14.34 -4.42
CA ALA A 34 -6.38 14.48 -5.04
C ALA A 34 -6.16 13.34 -6.04
N GLU A 35 -5.60 13.68 -7.20
CA GLU A 35 -5.07 12.69 -8.16
C GLU A 35 -3.63 12.38 -7.75
N VAL A 36 -3.28 11.11 -7.64
CA VAL A 36 -1.95 10.66 -7.23
C VAL A 36 -1.53 9.49 -8.11
N ASP A 37 -0.30 9.55 -8.64
CA ASP A 37 0.30 8.39 -9.30
C ASP A 37 0.82 7.44 -8.21
N MET A 38 0.38 6.17 -8.25
CA MET A 38 0.66 5.17 -7.23
C MET A 38 1.22 3.89 -7.86
N VAL A 39 2.16 3.25 -7.17
CA VAL A 39 2.66 1.92 -7.52
C VAL A 39 1.64 0.85 -7.13
N VAL A 40 1.39 -0.09 -8.03
CA VAL A 40 0.65 -1.31 -7.72
C VAL A 40 1.58 -2.29 -7.02
N ASP A 41 1.34 -2.53 -5.73
CA ASP A 41 2.13 -3.46 -4.92
C ASP A 41 1.23 -4.55 -4.32
N SER A 42 1.27 -5.75 -4.88
CA SER A 42 0.54 -6.91 -4.34
C SER A 42 1.08 -7.43 -3.01
N GLY A 43 2.27 -6.99 -2.59
CA GLY A 43 2.88 -7.32 -1.31
C GLY A 43 2.49 -6.38 -0.17
N ALA A 44 1.82 -5.26 -0.46
CA ALA A 44 1.39 -4.30 0.54
C ALA A 44 -0.02 -4.64 1.05
N ILE A 45 -0.18 -4.76 2.38
CA ILE A 45 -1.49 -4.97 3.03
C ILE A 45 -2.33 -3.70 2.99
N TYR A 46 -1.68 -2.53 3.04
CA TYR A 46 -2.33 -1.22 3.06
C TYR A 46 -1.89 -0.37 1.87
N SER A 47 -2.82 0.40 1.30
CA SER A 47 -2.48 1.50 0.41
C SER A 47 -1.87 2.65 1.21
N VAL A 48 -0.67 3.08 0.83
CA VAL A 48 0.04 4.18 1.50
C VAL A 48 0.04 5.41 0.61
N VAL A 49 -0.47 6.52 1.14
CA VAL A 49 -0.48 7.84 0.48
C VAL A 49 0.35 8.80 1.33
N PRO A 50 1.16 9.70 0.73
CA PRO A 50 1.88 10.70 1.50
C PRO A 50 0.93 11.53 2.37
N ALA A 51 1.24 11.66 3.67
CA ALA A 51 0.34 12.30 4.62
C ALA A 51 -0.06 13.75 4.24
N GLY A 52 0.84 14.48 3.55
CA GLY A 52 0.52 15.82 3.03
C GLY A 52 -0.61 15.83 2.00
N VAL A 53 -0.79 14.76 1.22
CA VAL A 53 -1.91 14.63 0.27
C VAL A 53 -3.22 14.51 1.03
N LEU A 54 -3.27 13.64 2.04
CA LEU A 54 -4.46 13.41 2.87
C LEU A 54 -4.86 14.69 3.63
N ARG A 55 -3.88 15.40 4.21
CA ARG A 55 -4.13 16.69 4.89
C ARG A 55 -4.71 17.76 3.97
N ARG A 56 -4.23 17.88 2.73
CA ARG A 56 -4.78 18.84 1.76
C ARG A 56 -6.27 18.57 1.47
N ILE A 57 -6.66 17.30 1.36
CA ILE A 57 -8.07 16.93 1.15
C ILE A 57 -8.89 16.88 2.45
N GLY A 58 -8.29 17.27 3.59
CA GLY A 58 -8.98 17.39 4.88
C GLY A 58 -9.24 16.06 5.58
N VAL A 59 -8.43 15.05 5.29
CA VAL A 59 -8.45 13.78 6.02
C VAL A 59 -7.47 13.90 7.20
N GLU A 60 -8.03 13.78 8.40
CA GLU A 60 -7.27 13.79 9.64
C GLU A 60 -6.88 12.36 10.08
N PRO A 61 -5.74 12.16 10.76
CA PRO A 61 -5.37 10.87 11.30
C PRO A 61 -6.40 10.38 12.34
N GLN A 62 -6.87 9.14 12.20
CA GLN A 62 -7.80 8.54 13.15
C GLN A 62 -7.07 7.84 14.31
N GLU A 63 -5.95 7.20 14.02
CA GLU A 63 -5.19 6.42 15.00
C GLU A 63 -3.72 6.36 14.60
N THR A 64 -2.90 5.76 15.47
CA THR A 64 -1.49 5.52 15.21
C THR A 64 -1.19 4.04 15.33
N GLN A 65 -0.56 3.47 14.32
CA GLN A 65 -0.24 2.05 14.23
C GLN A 65 1.27 1.82 14.06
N VAL A 66 1.73 0.62 14.42
CA VAL A 66 3.10 0.16 14.22
C VAL A 66 3.14 -0.76 13.01
N PHE A 67 4.01 -0.46 12.05
CA PHE A 67 4.17 -1.22 10.80
C PHE A 67 5.57 -1.81 10.74
N GLY A 68 5.65 -3.11 10.40
CA GLY A 68 6.92 -3.76 10.07
C GLY A 68 7.34 -3.45 8.63
N LEU A 69 8.61 -3.10 8.44
CA LEU A 69 9.21 -2.82 7.16
C LEU A 69 10.01 -4.02 6.63
N ALA A 70 10.24 -4.06 5.32
CA ALA A 70 10.98 -5.14 4.68
C ALA A 70 12.44 -5.27 5.15
N ASN A 71 13.02 -4.20 5.69
CA ASN A 71 14.36 -4.19 6.29
C ASN A 71 14.38 -4.71 7.75
N GLY A 72 13.24 -5.17 8.28
CA GLY A 72 13.11 -5.67 9.65
C GLY A 72 12.87 -4.59 10.70
N GLU A 73 12.88 -3.31 10.33
CA GLU A 73 12.56 -2.21 11.25
C GLU A 73 11.06 -2.09 11.47
N SER A 74 10.68 -1.38 12.54
CA SER A 74 9.30 -1.00 12.80
C SER A 74 9.15 0.52 12.81
N VAL A 75 8.08 1.02 12.21
CA VAL A 75 7.75 2.45 12.20
C VAL A 75 6.38 2.70 12.81
N ARG A 76 6.22 3.86 13.44
CA ARG A 76 4.94 4.34 13.98
C ARG A 76 4.35 5.42 13.04
N ARG A 77 3.13 5.23 12.57
CA ARG A 77 2.46 6.11 11.59
C ARG A 77 1.00 6.35 11.93
#